data_AF-A0A376VWH0-F1
#
_entry.id   AF-A0A376VWH0-F1
#
_cell.length_a   1.000
_cell.length_b   1.000
_cell.length_c   1.000
_cell.angle_alpha   90.00
_cell.angle_beta   90.00
_cell.angle_gamma   90.00
#
_symmetry.space_group_name_H-M   'P 1'
#
loop_
_entity.id
_entity.type
_entity.pdbx_description
1 polymer ?
#
loop_
_entity_poly.entity_id
_entity_poly.type
_entity_poly.pdbx_seq_one_letter_code
_entity_poly.pdbx_strand_id
1 'polypeptide(L)'
;MAILHPQECWLLERIMSPEYYRRRFEGWQEFVELCERQVAEWSKTMPLDVRRRPLCEQIDAVWGGRVLPNIRSTLKSVQYDFIQLQQGDLRVLQSGGNISSDMKGLIDYPSDWMSLVAQKQYDRLKWRGAHYNNLIRRTSGGYWYDGELTYYYEESLHGPQALPMQLPLYELDSRVYLREDDPVTLAGLYLPDIPDASAQLLYRSEHIPEAWQGRVRTKYVNEAGIQEYYWENGAWEKCNWIRIRRVANRFIDVPPEGFFPQGMPEELYNWPQREAQYVTDRQRMAACSGEACPHSGEWSIFVEGRQATVTLEQGEQMPEWTDRKMEGEYKRGEKFHVLWSLMNRHDGGSVWVEA
;
A
#
# COMPACT_ATOMS: atom_id res chain seq x y z
N MET A 1 14.14 -16.23 -14.64
CA MET A 1 13.14 -15.15 -14.70
C MET A 1 12.22 -15.26 -13.52
N ALA A 2 11.82 -14.11 -12.99
CA ALA A 2 10.83 -14.00 -11.93
C ALA A 2 9.47 -14.52 -12.43
N ILE A 3 8.53 -14.76 -11.51
CA ILE A 3 7.21 -15.25 -11.85
C ILE A 3 6.24 -14.08 -11.95
N LEU A 4 5.60 -13.91 -13.11
CA LEU A 4 4.50 -12.96 -13.25
C LEU A 4 3.28 -13.47 -12.46
N HIS A 5 2.84 -12.72 -11.46
CA HIS A 5 1.66 -13.07 -10.67
C HIS A 5 0.66 -11.90 -10.59
N PRO A 6 -0.65 -12.13 -10.80
CA PRO A 6 -1.64 -11.06 -10.85
C PRO A 6 -1.84 -10.34 -9.51
N GLN A 7 -1.72 -11.05 -8.39
CA GLN A 7 -1.81 -10.45 -7.05
C GLN A 7 -0.72 -9.39 -6.83
N GLU A 8 0.53 -9.69 -7.18
CA GLU A 8 1.66 -8.77 -7.02
C GLU A 8 1.47 -7.53 -7.89
N CYS A 9 1.11 -7.73 -9.17
CA CYS A 9 0.85 -6.63 -10.10
C CYS A 9 -0.28 -5.71 -9.60
N TRP A 10 -1.39 -6.29 -9.15
CA TRP A 10 -2.54 -5.53 -8.67
C TRP A 10 -2.22 -4.74 -7.39
N LEU A 11 -1.47 -5.33 -6.45
CA LEU A 11 -1.06 -4.64 -5.23
C LEU A 11 -0.11 -3.46 -5.53
N LEU A 12 0.83 -3.64 -6.45
CA LEU A 12 1.71 -2.56 -6.92
C LEU A 12 0.90 -1.41 -7.53
N GLU A 13 -0.02 -1.72 -8.44
CA GLU A 13 -0.91 -0.71 -9.04
C GLU A 13 -1.79 -0.01 -7.99
N ARG A 14 -2.31 -0.76 -7.01
CA ARG A 14 -3.11 -0.22 -5.92
C ARG A 14 -2.32 0.80 -5.10
N ILE A 15 -1.08 0.48 -4.73
CA ILE A 15 -0.22 1.39 -3.96
C ILE A 15 0.07 2.69 -4.73
N MET A 16 0.06 2.63 -6.07
CA MET A 16 0.32 3.79 -6.94
C MET A 16 -0.95 4.50 -7.40
N SER A 17 -2.11 4.13 -6.84
CA SER A 17 -3.38 4.76 -7.17
C SER A 17 -3.52 6.16 -6.57
N PRO A 18 -4.33 7.05 -7.18
CA PRO A 18 -4.71 8.33 -6.58
C PRO A 18 -5.29 8.19 -5.17
N GLU A 19 -5.97 7.07 -4.88
CA GLU A 19 -6.52 6.78 -3.57
C GLU A 19 -5.44 6.61 -2.50
N TYR A 20 -4.38 5.84 -2.78
CA TYR A 20 -3.27 5.69 -1.82
C TYR A 20 -2.55 7.01 -1.54
N TYR A 21 -2.40 7.85 -2.57
CA TYR A 21 -1.83 9.20 -2.42
C TYR A 21 -2.75 10.12 -1.63
N ARG A 22 -4.07 10.03 -1.83
CA ARG A 22 -5.07 10.73 -1.02
C ARG A 22 -4.97 10.34 0.45
N ARG A 23 -4.93 9.05 0.75
CA ARG A 23 -4.86 8.55 2.14
C ARG A 23 -3.56 8.93 2.84
N ARG A 24 -2.44 8.94 2.12
CA ARG A 24 -1.17 9.51 2.61
C ARG A 24 -1.32 10.99 2.95
N PHE A 25 -1.92 11.78 2.05
CA PHE A 25 -2.14 13.21 2.25
C PHE A 25 -3.07 13.49 3.43
N GLU A 26 -4.26 12.89 3.45
CA GLU A 26 -5.27 13.08 4.52
C GLU A 26 -4.71 12.65 5.88
N GLY A 27 -4.02 11.51 5.96
CA GLY A 27 -3.41 11.04 7.20
C GLY A 27 -2.37 12.03 7.75
N TRP A 28 -1.55 12.63 6.88
CA TRP A 28 -0.58 13.64 7.29
C TRP A 28 -1.24 15.00 7.58
N GLN A 29 -2.29 15.36 6.86
CA GLN A 29 -3.06 16.58 7.10
C GLN A 29 -3.66 16.58 8.51
N GLU A 30 -4.39 15.52 8.85
CA GLU A 30 -5.02 15.37 10.18
C GLU A 30 -3.95 15.40 11.29
N PHE A 31 -2.78 14.80 11.06
CA PHE A 31 -1.64 14.85 11.98
C PHE A 31 -1.13 16.28 12.20
N VAL A 32 -0.92 17.05 11.14
CA VAL A 32 -0.46 18.44 11.23
C VAL A 32 -1.50 19.31 11.95
N GLU A 33 -2.78 19.18 11.59
CA GLU A 33 -3.88 19.93 12.21
C GLU A 33 -4.01 19.64 13.71
N LEU A 34 -3.80 18.40 14.13
CA LEU A 34 -3.74 18.04 15.55
C LEU A 34 -2.59 18.77 16.25
N CYS A 35 -1.38 18.70 15.69
CA CYS A 35 -0.19 19.33 16.27
C CYS A 35 -0.39 20.85 16.42
N GLU A 36 -0.91 21.51 15.39
CA GLU A 36 -1.21 22.94 15.40
C GLU A 36 -2.20 23.29 16.51
N ARG A 37 -3.28 22.51 16.63
CA ARG A 37 -4.29 22.70 17.67
C ARG A 37 -3.69 22.54 19.07
N GLN A 38 -2.87 21.51 19.29
CA GLN A 38 -2.23 21.28 20.59
C GLN A 38 -1.27 22.43 20.97
N VAL A 39 -0.47 22.93 20.01
CA VAL A 39 0.41 24.09 20.26
C VAL A 39 -0.41 25.35 20.57
N ALA A 40 -1.52 25.57 19.86
CA ALA A 40 -2.41 26.69 20.12
C ALA A 40 -3.07 26.61 21.50
N GLU A 41 -3.53 25.42 21.92
CA GLU A 41 -4.09 25.22 23.27
C GLU A 41 -3.04 25.43 24.36
N TRP A 42 -1.83 24.88 24.22
CA TRP A 42 -0.74 25.11 25.16
C TRP A 42 -0.37 26.60 25.27
N SER A 43 -0.39 27.33 24.14
CA SER A 43 -0.06 28.76 24.11
C SER A 43 -1.03 29.61 24.95
N LYS A 44 -2.29 29.17 25.14
CA LYS A 44 -3.27 29.88 25.99
C LYS A 44 -2.91 29.83 27.47
N THR A 45 -2.17 28.81 27.89
CA THR A 45 -1.76 28.59 29.28
C THR A 45 -0.24 28.77 29.46
N MET A 46 0.41 29.42 28.49
CA MET A 46 1.86 29.61 28.47
C MET A 46 2.36 30.31 29.74
N PRO A 47 3.31 29.71 30.48
CA PRO A 47 3.88 30.34 31.66
C PRO A 47 4.63 31.65 31.33
N LEU A 48 4.48 32.68 32.17
CA LEU A 48 5.17 33.97 31.98
C LEU A 48 6.70 33.83 32.00
N ASP A 49 7.21 32.81 32.68
CA ASP A 49 8.63 32.52 32.81
C ASP A 49 9.17 31.58 31.72
N VAL A 50 8.37 31.22 30.70
CA VAL A 50 8.72 30.23 29.67
C VAL A 50 10.11 30.43 29.05
N ARG A 51 10.52 31.68 28.78
CA ARG A 51 11.82 31.98 28.17
C ARG A 51 13.02 31.71 29.07
N ARG A 52 12.80 31.49 30.37
CA ARG A 52 13.83 31.10 31.34
C ARG A 52 13.92 29.59 31.54
N ARG A 53 12.97 28.83 30.99
CA ARG A 53 12.93 27.37 31.11
C ARG A 53 13.85 26.71 30.07
N PRO A 54 14.27 25.45 30.29
CA PRO A 54 14.97 24.68 29.28
C PRO A 54 14.23 24.67 27.94
N LEU A 55 14.97 24.60 26.83
CA LEU A 55 14.39 24.71 25.48
C LEU A 55 13.29 23.67 25.23
N CYS A 56 13.41 22.46 25.78
CA CYS A 56 12.37 21.41 25.67
C CYS A 56 11.02 21.80 26.30
N GLU A 57 10.99 22.73 27.25
CA GLU A 57 9.77 23.26 27.86
C GLU A 57 9.21 24.49 27.12
N GLN A 58 9.97 25.04 26.17
CA GLN A 58 9.56 26.19 25.34
C GLN A 58 8.82 25.69 24.10
N ILE A 59 7.62 25.13 24.30
CA ILE A 59 6.84 24.46 23.23
C ILE A 59 6.54 25.40 22.06
N ASP A 60 6.25 26.67 22.28
CA ASP A 60 6.05 27.63 21.20
C ASP A 60 7.31 27.88 20.36
N ALA A 61 8.49 27.93 20.99
CA ALA A 61 9.76 28.11 20.29
C ALA A 61 10.16 26.83 19.52
N VAL A 62 10.01 25.67 20.15
CA VAL A 62 10.39 24.38 19.56
C VAL A 62 9.34 23.87 18.59
N TRP A 63 8.13 23.60 19.07
CA TRP A 63 7.06 23.10 18.22
C TRP A 63 6.53 24.17 17.30
N GLY A 64 6.21 25.36 17.80
CA GLY A 64 5.72 26.46 16.97
C GLY A 64 6.74 26.99 15.96
N GLY A 65 8.00 27.11 16.37
CA GLY A 65 9.07 27.70 15.55
C GLY A 65 9.86 26.73 14.68
N ARG A 66 9.90 25.43 15.00
CA ARG A 66 10.73 24.44 14.28
C ARG A 66 9.94 23.23 13.79
N VAL A 67 9.17 22.57 14.65
CA VAL A 67 8.45 21.33 14.26
C VAL A 67 7.31 21.63 13.28
N LEU A 68 6.38 22.54 13.64
CA LEU A 68 5.23 22.87 12.81
C LEU A 68 5.63 23.35 11.40
N PRO A 69 6.60 24.27 11.22
CA PRO A 69 7.06 24.66 9.89
C PRO A 69 7.55 23.48 9.04
N ASN A 70 8.27 22.53 9.62
CA ASN A 70 8.79 21.36 8.91
C ASN A 70 7.65 20.44 8.44
N ILE A 71 6.78 20.01 9.37
CA ILE A 71 5.69 19.09 9.02
C ILE A 71 4.66 19.73 8.06
N ARG A 72 4.48 21.06 8.12
CA ARG A 72 3.70 21.84 7.14
C ARG A 72 4.34 21.85 5.76
N SER A 73 5.66 21.95 5.69
CA SER A 73 6.39 21.88 4.42
C SER A 73 6.18 20.51 3.76
N THR A 74 6.27 19.44 4.55
CA THR A 74 5.95 18.09 4.08
C THR A 74 4.49 17.95 3.66
N LEU A 75 3.55 18.55 4.40
CA LEU A 75 2.13 18.56 4.03
C LEU A 75 1.90 19.17 2.64
N LYS A 76 2.53 20.31 2.34
CA LYS A 76 2.46 20.93 1.01
C LYS A 76 3.00 20.01 -0.08
N SER A 77 4.10 19.30 0.20
CA SER A 77 4.69 18.36 -0.76
C SER A 77 3.79 17.16 -1.03
N VAL A 78 3.23 16.52 0.01
CA VAL A 78 2.37 15.34 -0.19
C VAL A 78 1.02 15.72 -0.80
N GLN A 79 0.53 16.93 -0.53
CA GLN A 79 -0.64 17.50 -1.20
C GLN A 79 -0.38 17.73 -2.70
N TYR A 80 0.78 18.30 -3.03
CA TYR A 80 1.19 18.51 -4.42
C TYR A 80 1.21 17.18 -5.20
N ASP A 81 1.85 16.14 -4.64
CA ASP A 81 1.91 14.83 -5.28
C ASP A 81 0.52 14.26 -5.55
N PHE A 82 -0.40 14.35 -4.58
CA PHE A 82 -1.78 13.88 -4.75
C PHE A 82 -2.50 14.63 -5.89
N ILE A 83 -2.44 15.96 -5.90
CA ILE A 83 -3.08 16.78 -6.93
C ILE A 83 -2.52 16.49 -8.32
N GLN A 84 -1.19 16.37 -8.45
CA GLN A 84 -0.54 16.07 -9.74
C GLN A 84 -0.90 14.67 -10.23
N LEU A 85 -0.97 13.68 -9.33
CA LEU A 85 -1.37 12.32 -9.71
C LEU A 85 -2.82 12.27 -10.20
N GLN A 86 -3.73 13.02 -9.56
CA GLN A 86 -5.11 13.17 -10.05
C GLN A 86 -5.20 13.80 -11.44
N GLN A 87 -4.24 14.65 -11.80
CA GLN A 87 -4.12 15.26 -13.12
C GLN A 87 -3.42 14.34 -14.15
N GLY A 88 -3.04 13.12 -13.75
CA GLY A 88 -2.38 12.13 -14.60
C GLY A 88 -0.87 12.30 -14.75
N ASP A 89 -0.23 13.16 -13.94
CA ASP A 89 1.22 13.32 -13.97
C ASP A 89 1.91 12.19 -13.20
N LEU A 90 2.40 11.18 -13.93
CA LEU A 90 3.08 10.02 -13.36
C LEU A 90 4.49 10.32 -12.82
N ARG A 91 5.03 11.54 -12.96
CA ARG A 91 6.36 11.88 -12.42
C ARG A 91 6.36 11.88 -10.88
N VAL A 92 5.22 12.22 -10.27
CA VAL A 92 5.09 12.28 -8.80
C VAL A 92 5.08 10.91 -8.14
N LEU A 93 5.02 9.84 -8.94
CA LEU A 93 5.13 8.48 -8.45
C LEU A 93 6.51 8.23 -7.79
N GLN A 94 7.56 8.99 -8.15
CA GLN A 94 8.87 9.01 -7.48
C GLN A 94 8.82 9.80 -6.17
N SER A 95 7.99 9.39 -5.21
CA SER A 95 7.77 10.07 -3.93
C SER A 95 7.87 9.11 -2.75
N GLY A 96 7.76 9.61 -1.52
CA GLY A 96 7.68 8.79 -0.31
C GLY A 96 8.86 8.93 0.67
N GLY A 97 9.85 9.78 0.38
CA GLY A 97 10.94 10.08 1.32
C GLY A 97 10.59 11.14 2.40
N ASN A 98 9.49 11.86 2.18
CA ASN A 98 9.18 13.15 2.78
C ASN A 98 8.76 12.94 4.25
N ILE A 99 7.67 12.20 4.47
CA ILE A 99 7.17 11.90 5.81
C ILE A 99 8.19 11.06 6.60
N SER A 100 8.89 10.12 5.97
CA SER A 100 9.95 9.36 6.64
C SER A 100 11.07 10.24 7.22
N SER A 101 11.42 11.33 6.53
CA SER A 101 12.42 12.29 7.02
C SER A 101 11.90 13.07 8.22
N ASP A 102 10.65 13.54 8.18
CA ASP A 102 10.01 14.19 9.33
C ASP A 102 9.86 13.25 10.52
N MET A 103 9.47 11.99 10.29
CA MET A 103 9.38 10.97 11.33
C MET A 103 10.70 10.79 12.08
N LYS A 104 11.83 10.80 11.37
CA LYS A 104 13.16 10.75 11.99
C LYS A 104 13.44 12.00 12.81
N GLY A 105 13.08 13.19 12.29
CA GLY A 105 13.25 14.45 13.02
C GLY A 105 12.37 14.57 14.27
N LEU A 106 11.16 14.02 14.25
CA LEU A 106 10.21 14.04 15.36
C LEU A 106 10.67 13.21 16.57
N ILE A 107 11.65 12.31 16.41
CA ILE A 107 12.22 11.55 17.54
C ILE A 107 12.83 12.50 18.58
N ASP A 108 13.41 13.62 18.14
CA ASP A 108 14.03 14.62 19.03
C ASP A 108 13.00 15.56 19.71
N TYR A 109 11.71 15.42 19.37
CA TYR A 109 10.63 16.29 19.85
C TYR A 109 9.47 15.45 20.40
N PRO A 110 9.54 15.02 21.66
CA PRO A 110 8.47 14.21 22.26
C PRO A 110 7.15 14.99 22.38
N SER A 111 6.04 14.25 22.36
CA SER A 111 4.67 14.76 22.51
C SER A 111 4.17 14.72 23.97
N ASP A 112 5.05 14.53 24.94
CA ASP A 112 4.74 14.34 26.36
C ASP A 112 4.06 15.55 27.02
N TRP A 113 4.26 16.73 26.47
CA TRP A 113 3.59 17.98 26.86
C TRP A 113 2.09 18.03 26.47
N MET A 114 1.63 17.15 25.57
CA MET A 114 0.22 17.04 25.21
C MET A 114 -0.55 16.21 26.24
N SER A 115 -1.87 16.35 26.31
CA SER A 115 -2.70 15.44 27.12
C SER A 115 -2.59 13.99 26.63
N LEU A 116 -2.79 13.01 27.51
CA LEU A 116 -2.72 11.59 27.13
C LEU A 116 -3.67 11.22 25.96
N VAL A 117 -4.85 11.83 25.92
CA VAL A 117 -5.81 11.65 24.81
C VAL A 117 -5.22 12.17 23.50
N ALA A 118 -4.60 13.35 23.52
CA ALA A 118 -3.96 13.93 22.35
C ALA A 118 -2.71 13.14 21.93
N GLN A 119 -1.92 12.60 22.87
CA GLN A 119 -0.78 11.74 22.56
C GLN A 119 -1.21 10.47 21.81
N LYS A 120 -2.28 9.81 22.25
CA LYS A 120 -2.83 8.65 21.53
C LYS A 120 -3.29 9.00 20.11
N GLN A 121 -3.94 10.14 19.94
CA GLN A 121 -4.34 10.64 18.61
C GLN A 121 -3.11 10.98 17.76
N TYR A 122 -2.09 11.60 18.35
CA TYR A 122 -0.83 11.94 17.71
C TYR A 122 -0.16 10.70 17.14
N ASP A 123 0.03 9.66 17.95
CA ASP A 123 0.69 8.43 17.48
C ASP A 123 -0.10 7.71 16.40
N ARG A 124 -1.44 7.68 16.51
CA ARG A 124 -2.31 7.09 15.49
C ARG A 124 -2.20 7.82 14.15
N LEU A 125 -2.38 9.14 14.14
CA LEU A 125 -2.37 9.93 12.90
C LEU A 125 -0.98 9.97 12.27
N LYS A 126 0.07 10.08 13.09
CA LYS A 126 1.47 9.97 12.68
C LYS A 126 1.74 8.64 11.98
N TRP A 127 1.29 7.53 12.56
CA TRP A 127 1.42 6.22 11.95
C TRP A 127 0.62 6.11 10.65
N ARG A 128 -0.62 6.60 10.60
CA ARG A 128 -1.49 6.53 9.41
C ARG A 128 -0.82 7.18 8.20
N GLY A 129 -0.32 8.40 8.34
CA GLY A 129 0.42 9.08 7.26
C GLY A 129 1.72 8.34 6.88
N ALA A 130 2.47 7.86 7.88
CA ALA A 130 3.72 7.13 7.67
C ALA A 130 3.52 5.76 6.99
N HIS A 131 2.41 5.07 7.25
CA HIS A 131 2.07 3.77 6.69
C HIS A 131 1.94 3.84 5.16
N TYR A 132 1.04 4.68 4.64
CA TYR A 132 0.88 4.87 3.20
C TYR A 132 2.14 5.43 2.54
N ASN A 133 2.85 6.34 3.24
CA ASN A 133 4.11 6.88 2.75
C ASN A 133 5.18 5.79 2.59
N ASN A 134 5.28 4.84 3.53
CA ASN A 134 6.25 3.75 3.47
C ASN A 134 5.96 2.85 2.26
N LEU A 135 4.70 2.44 2.05
CA LEU A 135 4.34 1.61 0.91
C LEU A 135 4.64 2.29 -0.42
N ILE A 136 4.30 3.58 -0.56
CA ILE A 136 4.65 4.38 -1.73
C ILE A 136 6.17 4.44 -1.93
N ARG A 137 6.94 4.66 -0.86
CA ARG A 137 8.42 4.68 -0.92
C ARG A 137 9.01 3.34 -1.33
N ARG A 138 8.43 2.22 -0.87
CA ARG A 138 8.87 0.87 -1.25
C ARG A 138 8.62 0.59 -2.72
N THR A 139 7.40 0.87 -3.19
CA THR A 139 7.03 0.68 -4.60
C THR A 139 7.81 1.58 -5.54
N SER A 140 7.99 2.86 -5.18
CA SER A 140 8.77 3.80 -6.01
C SER A 140 10.27 3.57 -5.96
N GLY A 141 10.78 3.00 -4.86
CA GLY A 141 12.19 2.68 -4.75
C GLY A 141 12.60 1.36 -5.39
N GLY A 142 11.65 0.56 -5.87
CA GLY A 142 11.93 -0.81 -6.34
C GLY A 142 12.37 -1.74 -5.20
N TYR A 143 11.86 -1.54 -3.98
CA TYR A 143 12.31 -2.23 -2.75
C TYR A 143 11.37 -3.38 -2.33
N TRP A 144 10.70 -4.01 -3.28
CA TRP A 144 9.93 -5.22 -3.04
C TRP A 144 10.81 -6.44 -3.25
N TYR A 145 10.62 -7.46 -2.42
CA TYR A 145 11.29 -8.76 -2.56
C TYR A 145 10.28 -9.83 -2.98
N ASP A 146 10.79 -10.87 -3.64
CA ASP A 146 9.99 -12.04 -4.01
C ASP A 146 9.26 -12.59 -2.78
N GLY A 147 7.93 -12.66 -2.86
CA GLY A 147 7.07 -13.18 -1.80
C GLY A 147 6.35 -12.16 -0.92
N GLU A 148 6.86 -10.94 -0.78
CA GLU A 148 6.26 -9.90 0.10
C GLU A 148 4.85 -9.48 -0.35
N LEU A 149 4.60 -9.56 -1.66
CA LEU A 149 3.30 -9.26 -2.27
C LEU A 149 2.54 -10.53 -2.69
N THR A 150 3.04 -11.71 -2.31
CA THR A 150 2.49 -13.03 -2.67
C THR A 150 2.32 -13.95 -1.47
N TYR A 151 3.19 -14.95 -1.31
CA TYR A 151 2.99 -16.09 -0.40
C TYR A 151 3.33 -15.82 1.07
N TYR A 152 4.02 -14.72 1.42
CA TYR A 152 4.19 -14.29 2.82
C TYR A 152 3.70 -12.87 3.07
N TYR A 153 2.64 -12.44 2.37
CA TYR A 153 2.06 -11.13 2.55
C TYR A 153 1.68 -10.86 4.02
N GLU A 154 2.27 -9.81 4.61
CA GLU A 154 2.03 -9.45 6.01
C GLU A 154 1.10 -8.24 6.13
N GLU A 155 -0.19 -8.48 6.40
CA GLU A 155 -1.19 -7.40 6.52
C GLU A 155 -0.84 -6.41 7.64
N SER A 156 -0.17 -6.87 8.71
CA SER A 156 0.30 -6.04 9.84
C SER A 156 1.26 -4.91 9.41
N LEU A 157 2.00 -5.15 8.31
CA LEU A 157 2.99 -4.24 7.72
C LEU A 157 2.42 -3.51 6.50
N HIS A 158 1.65 -4.19 5.67
CA HIS A 158 1.23 -3.70 4.35
C HIS A 158 -0.23 -3.24 4.27
N GLY A 159 -0.98 -3.39 5.36
CA GLY A 159 -2.42 -3.21 5.38
C GLY A 159 -3.13 -4.43 4.77
N PRO A 160 -4.47 -4.45 4.81
CA PRO A 160 -5.23 -5.60 4.36
C PRO A 160 -4.94 -5.91 2.89
N GLN A 161 -4.77 -7.19 2.59
CA GLN A 161 -4.52 -7.62 1.21
C GLN A 161 -5.69 -7.23 0.31
N ALA A 162 -6.92 -7.39 0.82
CA ALA A 162 -8.16 -6.85 0.27
C ALA A 162 -8.28 -6.98 -1.25
N LEU A 163 -8.07 -8.20 -1.76
CA LEU A 163 -8.24 -8.47 -3.18
C LEU A 163 -9.74 -8.44 -3.50
N PRO A 164 -10.19 -7.76 -4.55
CA PRO A 164 -11.52 -8.02 -5.11
C PRO A 164 -11.57 -9.47 -5.60
N MET A 165 -12.78 -10.02 -5.78
CA MET A 165 -12.94 -11.42 -6.22
C MET A 165 -12.54 -11.66 -7.68
N GLN A 166 -12.02 -10.62 -8.35
CA GLN A 166 -11.51 -10.68 -9.71
C GLN A 166 -10.42 -9.62 -9.91
N LEU A 167 -9.28 -10.01 -10.48
CA LEU A 167 -8.16 -9.13 -10.86
C LEU A 167 -8.06 -9.01 -12.39
N PRO A 168 -7.43 -7.96 -12.93
CA PRO A 168 -7.02 -7.95 -14.34
C PRO A 168 -6.07 -9.11 -14.66
N LEU A 169 -6.14 -9.64 -15.88
CA LEU A 169 -5.08 -10.51 -16.42
C LEU A 169 -3.88 -9.65 -16.83
N TYR A 170 -2.67 -10.14 -16.56
CA TYR A 170 -1.43 -9.47 -16.94
C TYR A 170 -0.63 -10.37 -17.88
N GLU A 171 0.15 -9.76 -18.77
CA GLU A 171 1.09 -10.48 -19.63
C GLU A 171 2.39 -9.70 -19.82
N LEU A 172 3.43 -10.42 -20.25
CA LEU A 172 4.71 -9.84 -20.61
C LEU A 172 4.63 -9.24 -22.03
N ASP A 173 4.96 -7.96 -22.14
CA ASP A 173 5.06 -7.25 -23.40
C ASP A 173 6.47 -7.43 -23.99
N SER A 174 6.67 -8.50 -24.76
CA SER A 174 7.97 -8.82 -25.37
C SER A 174 8.49 -7.76 -26.35
N ARG A 175 7.66 -6.77 -26.73
CA ARG A 175 8.08 -5.61 -27.52
C ARG A 175 8.87 -4.59 -26.71
N VAL A 176 8.73 -4.63 -25.38
CA VAL A 176 9.44 -3.75 -24.44
C VAL A 176 10.29 -4.61 -23.53
N TYR A 177 11.46 -4.97 -24.06
CA TYR A 177 12.52 -5.71 -23.38
C TYR A 177 13.72 -4.78 -23.22
N LEU A 178 14.08 -4.45 -21.99
CA LEU A 178 15.18 -3.55 -21.66
C LEU A 178 16.41 -4.37 -21.27
N ARG A 179 17.50 -4.20 -22.00
CA ARG A 179 18.80 -4.83 -21.74
C ARG A 179 19.62 -4.01 -20.75
N GLU A 180 20.69 -4.62 -20.24
CA GLU A 180 21.77 -3.88 -19.57
C GLU A 180 22.15 -2.62 -20.37
N ASP A 181 22.28 -1.50 -19.67
CA ASP A 181 22.53 -0.14 -20.19
C ASP A 181 21.40 0.51 -21.02
N ASP A 182 20.28 -0.16 -21.27
CA ASP A 182 19.13 0.49 -21.91
C ASP A 182 18.51 1.56 -20.98
N PRO A 183 18.03 2.68 -21.54
CA PRO A 183 17.21 3.61 -20.79
C PRO A 183 15.80 3.06 -20.60
N VAL A 184 15.17 3.39 -19.47
CA VAL A 184 13.73 3.17 -19.32
C VAL A 184 13.00 4.30 -20.03
N THR A 185 12.29 3.99 -21.12
CA THR A 185 11.59 5.01 -21.92
C THR A 185 10.10 5.14 -21.56
N LEU A 186 9.53 4.10 -20.98
CA LEU A 186 8.12 4.03 -20.58
C LEU A 186 8.03 3.65 -19.10
N ALA A 187 7.41 4.51 -18.29
CA ALA A 187 7.13 4.16 -16.90
C ALA A 187 6.04 3.07 -16.83
N GLY A 188 6.15 2.17 -15.86
CA GLY A 188 5.19 1.08 -15.68
C GLY A 188 5.75 -0.06 -14.86
N LEU A 189 4.99 -1.14 -14.75
CA LEU A 189 5.43 -2.37 -14.11
C LEU A 189 6.34 -3.16 -15.05
N TYR A 190 7.43 -3.70 -14.52
CA TYR A 190 8.36 -4.56 -15.22
C TYR A 190 8.70 -5.78 -14.37
N LEU A 191 8.92 -6.90 -15.04
CA LEU A 191 9.38 -8.15 -14.45
C LEU A 191 10.88 -8.32 -14.74
N PRO A 192 11.71 -8.59 -13.73
CA PRO A 192 13.13 -8.84 -13.96
C PRO A 192 13.34 -10.25 -14.52
N ASP A 193 14.32 -10.39 -15.43
CA ASP A 193 14.59 -11.66 -16.11
C ASP A 193 15.43 -12.67 -15.29
N ILE A 194 15.63 -12.41 -14.00
CA ILE A 194 16.30 -13.28 -13.03
C ILE A 194 15.30 -13.98 -12.10
N PRO A 195 15.53 -15.23 -11.65
CA PRO A 195 14.65 -15.90 -10.69
C PRO A 195 14.72 -15.26 -9.31
N ASP A 196 13.79 -15.60 -8.42
CA ASP A 196 13.81 -15.20 -7.00
C ASP A 196 13.82 -13.67 -6.79
N ALA A 197 13.14 -12.97 -7.69
CA ALA A 197 12.96 -11.52 -7.70
C ALA A 197 11.49 -11.20 -7.98
N SER A 198 11.06 -9.98 -7.69
CA SER A 198 9.68 -9.52 -7.82
C SER A 198 9.51 -8.48 -8.92
N ALA A 199 8.29 -8.32 -9.41
CA ALA A 199 7.94 -7.21 -10.30
C ALA A 199 8.18 -5.85 -9.60
N GLN A 200 8.61 -4.85 -10.37
CA GLN A 200 8.89 -3.52 -9.87
C GLN A 200 8.23 -2.45 -10.74
N LEU A 201 7.95 -1.30 -10.14
CA LEU A 201 7.64 -0.09 -10.88
C LEU A 201 8.95 0.55 -11.36
N LEU A 202 9.10 0.71 -12.67
CA LEU A 202 10.19 1.48 -13.26
C LEU A 202 9.69 2.81 -13.79
N TYR A 203 10.55 3.82 -13.71
CA TYR A 203 10.32 5.16 -14.23
C TYR A 203 11.22 5.46 -15.39
N ARG A 204 10.91 6.52 -16.13
CA ARG A 204 11.85 7.03 -17.12
C ARG A 204 13.19 7.39 -16.47
N SER A 205 14.25 6.78 -16.95
CA SER A 205 15.61 6.92 -16.45
C SER A 205 16.61 6.65 -17.58
N GLU A 206 17.82 7.20 -17.45
CA GLU A 206 18.90 6.96 -18.42
C GLU A 206 19.45 5.53 -18.37
N HIS A 207 19.23 4.83 -17.24
CA HIS A 207 19.68 3.45 -17.02
C HIS A 207 18.58 2.65 -16.33
N ILE A 208 18.47 1.36 -16.68
CA ILE A 208 17.69 0.40 -15.89
C ILE A 208 18.33 0.14 -14.52
N PRO A 209 17.53 -0.13 -13.48
CA PRO A 209 18.06 -0.49 -12.17
C PRO A 209 18.45 -1.98 -12.09
N GLU A 210 19.23 -2.30 -11.06
CA GLU A 210 19.41 -3.67 -10.59
C GLU A 210 18.12 -4.18 -9.93
N ALA A 211 17.93 -5.50 -9.91
CA ALA A 211 16.86 -6.15 -9.17
C ALA A 211 17.43 -6.83 -7.93
N TRP A 212 16.73 -6.74 -6.81
CA TRP A 212 17.08 -7.54 -5.65
C TRP A 212 16.70 -9.01 -5.89
N GLN A 213 17.68 -9.90 -5.76
CA GLN A 213 17.53 -11.34 -5.94
C GLN A 213 17.74 -12.08 -4.62
N GLY A 214 16.77 -12.91 -4.25
CA GLY A 214 16.86 -13.85 -3.15
C GLY A 214 17.97 -14.88 -3.36
N ARG A 215 18.79 -15.11 -2.34
CA ARG A 215 19.89 -16.09 -2.39
C ARG A 215 19.73 -17.18 -1.35
N VAL A 216 19.31 -16.81 -0.14
CA VAL A 216 19.14 -17.74 0.98
C VAL A 216 17.79 -17.48 1.62
N ARG A 217 16.90 -18.46 1.55
CA ARG A 217 15.64 -18.46 2.31
C ARG A 217 15.93 -18.75 3.78
N THR A 218 15.12 -18.16 4.64
CA THR A 218 15.22 -18.46 6.07
C THR A 218 14.97 -19.93 6.36
N LYS A 219 15.62 -20.43 7.41
CA LYS A 219 15.30 -21.72 8.04
C LYS A 219 14.54 -21.55 9.35
N TYR A 220 14.09 -20.32 9.63
CA TYR A 220 13.37 -19.99 10.83
C TYR A 220 11.99 -20.64 10.85
N VAL A 221 11.71 -21.29 11.98
CA VAL A 221 10.40 -21.82 12.33
C VAL A 221 9.95 -21.05 13.56
N ASN A 222 8.79 -20.42 13.48
CA ASN A 222 8.28 -19.61 14.58
C ASN A 222 7.84 -20.47 15.77
N GLU A 223 7.46 -19.81 16.88
CA GLU A 223 7.06 -20.49 18.12
C GLU A 223 5.86 -21.45 17.94
N ALA A 224 5.04 -21.25 16.90
CA ALA A 224 3.92 -22.11 16.56
C ALA A 224 4.31 -23.31 15.68
N GLY A 225 5.60 -23.49 15.35
CA GLY A 225 6.08 -24.57 14.49
C GLY A 225 5.88 -24.30 13.00
N ILE A 226 5.56 -23.06 12.59
CA ILE A 226 5.33 -22.68 11.20
C ILE A 226 6.64 -22.16 10.60
N GLN A 227 7.06 -22.75 9.47
CA GLN A 227 8.20 -22.28 8.69
C GLN A 227 7.88 -20.93 8.06
N GLU A 228 8.77 -19.95 8.23
CA GLU A 228 8.69 -18.68 7.53
C GLU A 228 9.46 -18.73 6.22
N TYR A 229 9.09 -17.89 5.26
CA TYR A 229 9.64 -17.95 3.89
C TYR A 229 10.26 -16.64 3.43
N TYR A 230 10.56 -15.72 4.35
CA TYR A 230 11.32 -14.51 4.03
C TYR A 230 12.78 -14.86 3.66
N TRP A 231 13.43 -13.92 2.99
CA TRP A 231 14.82 -14.07 2.60
C TRP A 231 15.76 -13.59 3.70
N GLU A 232 16.69 -14.45 4.13
CA GLU A 232 17.77 -14.08 5.06
C GLU A 232 18.89 -13.33 4.35
N ASN A 233 19.13 -13.66 3.08
CA ASN A 233 20.18 -13.06 2.28
C ASN A 233 19.76 -12.94 0.81
N GLY A 234 20.28 -11.91 0.17
CA GLY A 234 20.12 -11.64 -1.26
C GLY A 234 21.15 -10.63 -1.74
N ALA A 235 21.08 -10.28 -3.01
CA ALA A 235 21.97 -9.30 -3.62
C ALA A 235 21.24 -8.48 -4.66
N TRP A 236 21.70 -7.25 -4.89
CA TRP A 236 21.29 -6.48 -6.06
C TRP A 236 22.06 -6.99 -7.26
N GLU A 237 21.33 -7.44 -8.26
CA GLU A 237 21.86 -8.11 -9.44
C GLU A 237 21.45 -7.35 -10.68
N LYS A 238 22.40 -7.20 -11.60
CA LYS A 238 22.12 -6.73 -12.93
C LYS A 238 21.24 -7.74 -13.66
N CYS A 239 20.19 -7.26 -14.29
CA CYS A 239 19.27 -8.09 -15.05
C CYS A 239 18.64 -7.27 -16.18
N ASN A 240 17.98 -7.97 -17.10
CA ASN A 240 17.13 -7.33 -18.09
C ASN A 240 15.70 -7.26 -17.55
N TRP A 241 14.89 -6.38 -18.12
CA TRP A 241 13.53 -6.14 -17.66
C TRP A 241 12.52 -6.28 -18.79
N ILE A 242 11.40 -6.92 -18.51
CA ILE A 242 10.31 -7.10 -19.47
C ILE A 242 9.09 -6.36 -18.95
N ARG A 243 8.52 -5.46 -19.76
CA ARG A 243 7.34 -4.71 -19.33
C ARG A 243 6.15 -5.64 -19.09
N ILE A 244 5.42 -5.38 -18.03
CA ILE A 244 4.14 -6.02 -17.71
C ILE A 244 3.02 -5.10 -18.20
N ARG A 245 2.00 -5.67 -18.83
CA ARG A 245 0.79 -4.94 -19.21
C ARG A 245 -0.47 -5.74 -18.89
N ARG A 246 -1.56 -5.03 -18.60
CA ARG A 246 -2.89 -5.63 -18.53
C ARG A 246 -3.31 -6.14 -19.92
N VAL A 247 -4.04 -7.25 -19.92
CA VAL A 247 -4.72 -7.78 -21.10
C VAL A 247 -6.14 -7.20 -21.11
N ALA A 248 -6.50 -6.52 -22.20
CA ALA A 248 -7.81 -5.89 -22.29
C ALA A 248 -8.94 -6.93 -22.19
N ASN A 249 -9.97 -6.64 -21.38
CA ASN A 249 -11.17 -7.45 -21.19
C ASN A 249 -10.89 -8.91 -20.81
N ARG A 250 -9.82 -9.14 -20.05
CA ARG A 250 -9.42 -10.45 -19.54
C ARG A 250 -9.07 -10.32 -18.07
N PHE A 251 -9.53 -11.29 -17.30
CA PHE A 251 -9.47 -11.24 -15.86
C PHE A 251 -9.03 -12.58 -15.27
N ILE A 252 -8.60 -12.55 -14.01
CA ILE A 252 -8.29 -13.70 -13.17
C ILE A 252 -9.26 -13.69 -12.00
N ASP A 253 -10.04 -14.75 -11.83
CA ASP A 253 -10.87 -14.91 -10.63
C ASP A 253 -9.98 -15.22 -9.42
N VAL A 254 -10.23 -14.55 -8.30
CA VAL A 254 -9.52 -14.82 -7.05
C VAL A 254 -10.17 -16.05 -6.38
N PRO A 255 -9.40 -17.11 -6.06
CA PRO A 255 -9.96 -18.28 -5.39
C PRO A 255 -10.55 -17.91 -4.02
N PRO A 256 -11.59 -18.61 -3.53
CA PRO A 256 -12.14 -18.37 -2.18
C PRO A 256 -11.12 -18.49 -1.05
N GLU A 257 -10.13 -19.36 -1.22
CA GLU A 257 -8.99 -19.60 -0.34
C GLU A 257 -7.78 -18.69 -0.64
N GLY A 258 -7.89 -17.83 -1.65
CA GLY A 258 -6.81 -16.97 -2.15
C GLY A 258 -5.85 -17.69 -3.09
N PHE A 259 -4.85 -16.96 -3.58
CA PHE A 259 -3.81 -17.55 -4.45
C PHE A 259 -2.77 -18.38 -3.69
N PHE A 260 -2.61 -18.10 -2.39
CA PHE A 260 -1.58 -18.69 -1.52
C PHE A 260 -2.18 -19.28 -0.22
N PRO A 261 -3.14 -20.20 -0.29
CA PRO A 261 -3.76 -20.81 0.89
C PRO A 261 -2.79 -21.51 1.84
N GLN A 262 -1.64 -22.02 1.36
CA GLN A 262 -0.62 -22.60 2.23
C GLN A 262 0.45 -21.59 2.68
N GLY A 263 0.49 -20.41 2.07
CA GLY A 263 1.55 -19.43 2.28
C GLY A 263 2.92 -19.94 1.85
N MET A 264 2.95 -20.83 0.86
CA MET A 264 4.16 -21.54 0.45
C MET A 264 4.73 -21.00 -0.86
N PRO A 265 6.06 -20.90 -0.99
CA PRO A 265 6.69 -20.42 -2.23
C PRO A 265 6.33 -21.25 -3.46
N GLU A 266 6.16 -22.56 -3.28
CA GLU A 266 5.80 -23.50 -4.35
C GLU A 266 4.49 -23.10 -5.04
N GLU A 267 3.57 -22.44 -4.34
CA GLU A 267 2.32 -21.95 -4.93
C GLU A 267 2.60 -20.84 -5.97
N LEU A 268 3.60 -20.00 -5.73
CA LEU A 268 4.07 -19.00 -6.70
C LEU A 268 4.82 -19.65 -7.85
N TYR A 269 5.81 -20.49 -7.56
CA TYR A 269 6.64 -21.07 -8.62
C TYR A 269 5.89 -22.06 -9.53
N ASN A 270 4.78 -22.63 -9.05
CA ASN A 270 3.87 -23.46 -9.85
C ASN A 270 2.70 -22.65 -10.47
N TRP A 271 2.67 -21.32 -10.30
CA TRP A 271 1.64 -20.46 -10.88
C TRP A 271 1.52 -20.58 -12.41
N PRO A 272 2.63 -20.59 -13.19
CA PRO A 272 2.52 -20.67 -14.65
C PRO A 272 1.77 -21.91 -15.18
N GLN A 273 1.76 -23.00 -14.42
CA GLN A 273 1.07 -24.24 -14.76
C GLN A 273 -0.42 -24.22 -14.40
N ARG A 274 -0.84 -23.28 -13.55
CA ARG A 274 -2.20 -23.19 -12.99
C ARG A 274 -2.98 -21.98 -13.47
N GLU A 275 -2.32 -20.88 -13.85
CA GLU A 275 -2.96 -19.60 -14.21
C GLU A 275 -4.21 -19.77 -15.09
N ALA A 276 -4.10 -20.58 -16.15
CA ALA A 276 -5.17 -20.78 -17.13
C ALA A 276 -6.51 -21.24 -16.52
N GLN A 277 -6.50 -21.91 -15.35
CA GLN A 277 -7.71 -22.37 -14.69
C GLN A 277 -8.53 -21.26 -14.04
N TYR A 278 -7.95 -20.08 -13.85
CA TYR A 278 -8.59 -18.92 -13.21
C TYR A 278 -8.95 -17.82 -14.21
N VAL A 279 -8.58 -17.97 -15.48
CA VAL A 279 -8.78 -16.93 -16.49
C VAL A 279 -10.24 -16.89 -16.93
N THR A 280 -10.80 -15.69 -17.00
CA THR A 280 -12.15 -15.41 -17.49
C THR A 280 -12.18 -14.17 -18.39
N ASP A 281 -13.17 -14.10 -19.27
CA ASP A 281 -13.46 -12.95 -20.15
C ASP A 281 -14.64 -12.11 -19.65
N ARG A 282 -15.26 -12.51 -18.54
CA ARG A 282 -16.40 -11.79 -17.94
C ARG A 282 -15.94 -10.87 -16.83
N GLN A 283 -16.26 -9.59 -16.95
CA GLN A 283 -15.99 -8.62 -15.88
C GLN A 283 -17.04 -8.71 -14.77
N ARG A 284 -16.59 -8.94 -13.53
CA ARG A 284 -17.46 -8.92 -12.36
C ARG A 284 -17.78 -7.49 -11.95
N MET A 285 -19.02 -7.24 -11.53
CA MET A 285 -19.39 -5.94 -10.98
C MET A 285 -18.67 -5.70 -9.66
N ALA A 286 -18.14 -4.48 -9.49
CA ALA A 286 -17.40 -4.09 -8.32
C ALA A 286 -17.76 -2.66 -7.89
N ALA A 287 -17.59 -2.36 -6.60
CA ALA A 287 -17.84 -1.04 -6.02
C ALA A 287 -16.84 -0.73 -4.91
N CYS A 288 -16.36 0.50 -4.87
CA CYS A 288 -15.40 0.96 -3.89
C CYS A 288 -16.09 1.30 -2.56
N SER A 289 -15.38 1.15 -1.43
CA SER A 289 -15.87 1.66 -0.14
C SER A 289 -16.34 3.12 -0.25
N GLY A 290 -17.33 3.52 0.52
CA GLY A 290 -17.86 4.90 0.50
C GLY A 290 -18.80 5.23 -0.67
N GLU A 291 -18.76 4.48 -1.77
CA GLU A 291 -19.76 4.59 -2.85
C GLU A 291 -21.11 4.04 -2.39
N ALA A 292 -22.19 4.45 -3.07
CA ALA A 292 -23.50 3.85 -2.86
C ALA A 292 -23.56 2.47 -3.54
N CYS A 293 -24.05 1.47 -2.82
CA CYS A 293 -24.20 0.11 -3.28
C CYS A 293 -25.09 0.09 -4.54
N PRO A 294 -24.57 -0.34 -5.71
CA PRO A 294 -25.32 -0.24 -6.95
C PRO A 294 -26.48 -1.23 -7.03
N HIS A 295 -26.37 -2.37 -6.33
CA HIS A 295 -27.36 -3.45 -6.35
C HIS A 295 -27.47 -4.13 -4.99
N SER A 296 -28.70 -4.39 -4.55
CA SER A 296 -28.95 -5.24 -3.38
C SER A 296 -28.38 -6.64 -3.59
N GLY A 297 -27.59 -7.13 -2.64
CA GLY A 297 -26.88 -8.38 -2.82
C GLY A 297 -25.81 -8.70 -1.78
N GLU A 298 -25.15 -9.82 -2.01
CA GLU A 298 -23.96 -10.25 -1.29
C GLU A 298 -22.72 -9.76 -2.04
N TRP A 299 -21.85 -9.06 -1.31
CA TRP A 299 -20.61 -8.48 -1.79
C TRP A 299 -19.43 -9.08 -1.05
N SER A 300 -18.29 -9.20 -1.71
CA SER A 300 -17.15 -9.90 -1.15
C SER A 300 -15.78 -9.37 -1.56
N ILE A 301 -14.81 -9.62 -0.69
CA ILE A 301 -13.37 -9.38 -0.85
C ILE A 301 -12.59 -10.54 -0.23
N PHE A 302 -11.34 -10.72 -0.63
CA PHE A 302 -10.39 -11.61 0.02
C PHE A 302 -9.46 -10.84 0.96
N VAL A 303 -9.48 -11.19 2.24
CA VAL A 303 -8.76 -10.51 3.35
C VAL A 303 -8.43 -11.52 4.44
N GLU A 304 -7.35 -11.31 5.17
CA GLU A 304 -6.99 -12.16 6.32
C GLU A 304 -6.82 -13.65 5.98
N GLY A 305 -6.57 -14.00 4.71
CA GLY A 305 -6.46 -15.40 4.25
C GLY A 305 -7.82 -16.09 4.00
N ARG A 306 -8.90 -15.33 3.87
CA ARG A 306 -10.24 -15.86 3.61
C ARG A 306 -11.12 -14.89 2.83
N GLN A 307 -12.17 -15.42 2.23
CA GLN A 307 -13.24 -14.62 1.70
C GLN A 307 -14.08 -14.00 2.84
N ALA A 308 -14.25 -12.68 2.81
CA ALA A 308 -15.16 -11.95 3.68
C ALA A 308 -16.36 -11.44 2.88
N THR A 309 -17.56 -11.55 3.45
CA THR A 309 -18.81 -11.16 2.79
C THR A 309 -19.59 -10.14 3.61
N VAL A 310 -20.33 -9.29 2.91
CA VAL A 310 -21.33 -8.38 3.47
C VAL A 310 -22.59 -8.44 2.61
N THR A 311 -23.75 -8.32 3.23
CA THR A 311 -25.03 -8.18 2.53
C THR A 311 -25.46 -6.73 2.63
N LEU A 312 -25.76 -6.11 1.49
CA LEU A 312 -26.12 -4.69 1.40
C LEU A 312 -27.35 -4.55 0.53
N GLU A 313 -28.19 -3.58 0.85
CA GLU A 313 -29.28 -3.10 0.01
C GLU A 313 -28.79 -1.99 -0.94
N GLN A 314 -29.49 -1.84 -2.07
CA GLN A 314 -29.20 -0.80 -3.04
C GLN A 314 -29.26 0.59 -2.38
N GLY A 315 -28.24 1.41 -2.62
CA GLY A 315 -28.11 2.75 -2.05
C GLY A 315 -27.43 2.80 -0.67
N GLU A 316 -27.25 1.68 0.03
CA GLU A 316 -26.44 1.65 1.25
C GLU A 316 -24.97 1.96 0.94
N GLN A 317 -24.25 2.56 1.89
CA GLN A 317 -22.85 2.89 1.66
C GLN A 317 -21.96 1.63 1.74
N MET A 318 -21.13 1.42 0.72
CA MET A 318 -20.15 0.33 0.70
C MET A 318 -19.17 0.48 1.88
N PRO A 319 -18.97 -0.55 2.71
CA PRO A 319 -18.19 -0.42 3.94
C PRO A 319 -16.68 -0.33 3.67
N GLU A 320 -15.95 0.36 4.55
CA GLU A 320 -14.50 0.24 4.67
C GLU A 320 -14.12 -1.03 5.44
N TRP A 321 -12.92 -1.57 5.20
CA TRP A 321 -12.42 -2.74 5.92
C TRP A 321 -11.56 -2.33 7.12
N THR A 322 -11.68 -3.03 8.24
CA THR A 322 -10.78 -2.88 9.40
C THR A 322 -9.96 -4.16 9.54
N ASP A 323 -8.65 -4.05 9.32
CA ASP A 323 -7.73 -5.18 9.46
C ASP A 323 -7.59 -5.56 10.94
N ARG A 324 -7.90 -6.82 11.26
CA ARG A 324 -7.89 -7.36 12.63
C ARG A 324 -6.51 -7.87 13.05
N LYS A 325 -5.58 -8.07 12.10
CA LYS A 325 -4.20 -8.49 12.34
C LYS A 325 -3.26 -7.32 12.64
N MET A 326 -3.72 -6.08 12.52
CA MET A 326 -2.93 -4.91 12.90
C MET A 326 -2.63 -4.88 14.40
N GLU A 327 -1.37 -5.13 14.74
CA GLU A 327 -0.85 -5.05 16.11
C GLU A 327 -0.35 -3.64 16.45
N GLY A 328 -0.57 -3.23 17.70
CA GLY A 328 -0.22 -1.90 18.22
C GLY A 328 -1.44 -1.03 18.50
N GLU A 329 -1.46 -0.40 19.68
CA GLU A 329 -2.61 0.41 20.15
C GLU A 329 -2.96 1.53 19.16
N TYR A 330 -1.95 2.15 18.55
CA TYR A 330 -2.11 3.26 17.61
C TYR A 330 -2.55 2.83 16.19
N LYS A 331 -2.52 1.53 15.85
CA LYS A 331 -3.00 1.01 14.55
C LYS A 331 -4.45 0.52 14.61
N ARG A 332 -4.93 0.18 15.81
CA ARG A 332 -6.22 -0.50 16.00
C ARG A 332 -7.40 0.36 15.54
N GLY A 333 -8.30 -0.25 14.78
CA GLY A 333 -9.51 0.40 14.27
C GLY A 333 -9.27 1.32 13.08
N GLU A 334 -8.09 1.25 12.45
CA GLU A 334 -7.86 1.91 11.17
C GLU A 334 -8.74 1.28 10.08
N LYS A 335 -9.33 2.15 9.26
CA LYS A 335 -10.22 1.75 8.17
C LYS A 335 -9.51 1.93 6.84
N PHE A 336 -9.65 0.91 6.00
CA PHE A 336 -9.04 0.81 4.69
C PHE A 336 -10.12 0.83 3.62
N HIS A 337 -9.85 1.60 2.58
CA HIS A 337 -10.67 1.61 1.38
C HIS A 337 -10.40 0.33 0.58
N VAL A 338 -11.46 -0.40 0.23
CA VAL A 338 -11.34 -1.68 -0.49
C VAL A 338 -12.33 -1.71 -1.66
N LEU A 339 -12.03 -2.56 -2.64
CA LEU A 339 -12.89 -2.78 -3.80
C LEU A 339 -13.69 -4.07 -3.59
N TRP A 340 -14.99 -3.93 -3.36
CA TRP A 340 -15.90 -5.06 -3.17
C TRP A 340 -16.37 -5.60 -4.51
N SER A 341 -16.55 -6.92 -4.60
CA SER A 341 -17.07 -7.61 -5.77
C SER A 341 -18.44 -8.21 -5.50
N LEU A 342 -19.38 -8.04 -6.42
CA LEU A 342 -20.73 -8.59 -6.30
C LEU A 342 -20.69 -10.12 -6.52
N MET A 343 -21.22 -10.86 -5.56
CA MET A 343 -21.27 -12.32 -5.58
C MET A 343 -22.65 -12.82 -5.96
N ASN A 344 -23.70 -12.24 -5.39
CA ASN A 344 -25.09 -12.61 -5.62
C ASN A 344 -25.98 -11.37 -5.56
N ARG A 345 -27.01 -11.29 -6.41
CA ARG A 345 -28.03 -10.25 -6.32
C ARG A 345 -29.30 -10.77 -5.68
N HIS A 346 -29.94 -9.95 -4.85
CA HIS A 346 -31.22 -10.29 -4.24
C HIS A 346 -32.34 -10.49 -5.29
N ASP A 347 -32.26 -9.75 -6.40
CA ASP A 347 -33.20 -9.86 -7.53
C ASP A 347 -32.90 -11.02 -8.50
N GLY A 348 -31.85 -11.80 -8.26
CA GLY A 348 -31.41 -12.89 -9.14
C GLY A 348 -30.81 -12.44 -10.47
N GLY A 349 -30.50 -11.15 -10.63
CA GLY A 349 -29.87 -10.59 -11.84
C GLY A 349 -28.41 -11.01 -12.05
N SER A 350 -27.83 -10.55 -13.15
CA SER A 350 -26.42 -10.78 -13.47
C SER A 350 -25.48 -10.05 -12.49
N VAL A 351 -24.41 -10.73 -12.07
CA VAL A 351 -23.30 -10.17 -11.28
C VAL A 351 -22.12 -9.72 -12.15
N TRP A 352 -22.29 -9.79 -13.46
CA TRP A 352 -21.31 -9.44 -14.47
C TRP A 352 -21.74 -8.15 -15.17
N VAL A 353 -20.76 -7.31 -15.51
CA VAL A 353 -20.98 -6.11 -16.31
C VAL A 353 -21.53 -6.53 -17.68
N GLU A 354 -22.62 -5.90 -18.11
CA GLU A 354 -23.18 -6.14 -19.45
C GLU A 354 -22.24 -5.54 -20.51
N ALA A 355 -22.02 -6.29 -21.59
CA ALA A 355 -21.05 -5.96 -22.65
C ALA A 355 -21.56 -4.88 -23.61
#